data_AF-A0A194R842-F1
#
_entry.id   AF-A0A194R842-F1
#
_cell.length_a   1.000
_cell.length_b   1.000
_cell.length_c   1.000
_cell.angle_alpha   90.00
_cell.angle_beta   90.00
_cell.angle_gamma   90.00
#
_symmetry.space_group_name_H-M   'P 1'
#
loop_
_entity.id
_entity.type
_entity.pdbx_description
1 polymer ?
#
loop_
_entity_poly.entity_id
_entity_poly.type
_entity_poly.pdbx_seq_one_letter_code
_entity_poly.pdbx_strand_id
1 'polypeptide(L)'
;MIPKVIQCSPIFYTLILTTGKSGLCKWVAETSLPVTLLSTIEPSLRILAMKYNCDKMICRKCYARLHPRATNCRKTKCGHTNNLRPKKKIKD
;
A
#
# COMPACT_ATOMS: atom_id res chain seq x y z
N MET A 1 -9.88 -6.51 -33.31
CA MET A 1 -10.45 -5.76 -32.17
C MET A 1 -9.36 -5.60 -31.12
N ILE A 2 -9.12 -4.35 -30.77
CA ILE A 2 -7.83 -3.79 -30.36
C ILE A 2 -7.49 -4.18 -28.91
N PRO A 3 -6.44 -4.98 -28.65
CA PRO A 3 -5.85 -5.03 -27.32
C PRO A 3 -5.16 -3.68 -27.07
N LYS A 4 -5.56 -2.98 -26.01
CA LYS A 4 -4.89 -1.75 -25.60
C LYS A 4 -3.46 -2.08 -25.20
N VAL A 5 -2.55 -1.78 -26.12
CA VAL A 5 -1.12 -1.63 -25.90
C VAL A 5 -0.93 -0.51 -24.87
N ILE A 6 -0.67 -0.85 -23.62
CA ILE A 6 -0.06 0.10 -22.67
C ILE A 6 1.43 -0.20 -22.72
N GLN A 7 2.16 0.69 -23.38
CA GLN A 7 3.61 0.66 -23.44
C GLN A 7 4.18 0.70 -22.02
N CYS A 8 4.77 -0.40 -21.57
CA CYS A 8 5.67 -0.42 -20.44
C CYS A 8 6.99 -1.01 -20.91
N SER A 9 7.90 -0.14 -21.35
CA SER A 9 9.31 -0.43 -21.54
C SER A 9 10.11 0.88 -21.35
N PRO A 10 11.41 0.86 -21.00
CA PRO A 10 12.00 0.20 -19.82
C PRO A 10 13.23 0.96 -19.27
N ILE A 11 13.41 1.16 -17.96
CA ILE A 11 14.77 1.29 -17.39
C ILE A 11 14.81 0.51 -16.07
N PHE A 12 15.44 -0.66 -16.17
CA PHE A 12 15.99 -1.52 -15.13
C PHE A 12 15.02 -2.11 -14.11
N TYR A 13 14.49 -3.30 -14.42
CA TYR A 13 14.88 -4.51 -13.68
C TYR A 13 14.65 -5.70 -14.61
N THR A 14 15.73 -6.32 -15.05
CA THR A 14 15.70 -7.64 -15.69
C THR A 14 15.31 -8.67 -14.64
N LEU A 15 14.15 -9.31 -14.81
CA LEU A 15 13.88 -10.58 -14.16
C LEU A 15 13.42 -11.56 -15.23
N ILE A 16 14.31 -12.50 -15.48
CA ILE A 16 14.17 -13.63 -16.39
C ILE A 16 13.01 -14.49 -15.89
N LEU A 17 11.99 -14.65 -16.72
CA LEU A 17 10.98 -15.69 -16.56
C LEU A 17 11.65 -17.04 -16.88
N THR A 18 12.14 -17.76 -15.86
CA THR A 18 12.39 -19.19 -16.02
C THR A 18 11.07 -19.93 -15.79
N THR A 19 10.43 -20.35 -16.88
CA THR A 19 9.38 -21.36 -16.82
C THR A 19 10.01 -22.69 -16.40
N GLY A 20 9.74 -23.15 -15.19
CA GLY A 20 10.18 -24.45 -14.66
C GLY A 20 9.12 -25.06 -13.75
N LYS A 21 8.48 -26.14 -14.23
CA LYS A 21 7.51 -26.97 -13.50
C LYS A 21 8.19 -27.69 -12.33
N SER A 22 8.05 -27.17 -11.10
CA SER A 22 8.04 -27.93 -9.83
C SER A 22 8.07 -27.00 -8.61
N GLY A 23 6.96 -26.29 -8.39
CA GLY A 23 6.25 -26.18 -7.11
C GLY A 23 6.94 -25.84 -5.77
N LEU A 24 8.23 -25.55 -5.67
CA LEU A 24 8.87 -25.12 -4.43
C LEU A 24 9.85 -23.98 -4.70
N CYS A 25 9.29 -22.82 -5.02
CA CYS A 25 10.02 -21.56 -4.98
C CYS A 25 10.29 -21.24 -3.51
N LYS A 26 11.45 -21.66 -3.00
CA LYS A 26 12.00 -21.19 -1.73
C LYS A 26 12.12 -19.68 -1.83
N TRP A 27 11.29 -18.96 -1.07
CA TRP A 27 11.49 -17.55 -0.82
C TRP A 27 12.78 -17.42 -0.04
N VAL A 28 13.82 -16.89 -0.67
CA VAL A 28 15.02 -16.45 0.06
C VAL A 28 14.56 -15.26 0.90
N ALA A 29 14.25 -15.56 2.16
CA ALA A 29 14.09 -14.56 3.20
C ALA A 29 15.47 -14.00 3.51
N GLU A 30 15.87 -12.94 2.82
CA GLU A 30 16.94 -12.06 3.30
C GLU A 30 16.34 -11.10 4.34
N THR A 31 16.11 -11.65 5.53
CA THR A 31 16.03 -10.88 6.77
C THR A 31 17.43 -10.79 7.36
N SER A 32 18.15 -9.70 7.08
CA SER A 32 19.34 -9.32 7.87
C SER A 32 19.84 -7.91 7.52
N LEU A 33 19.01 -6.90 7.78
CA LEU A 33 19.57 -5.67 8.34
C LEU A 33 19.09 -5.55 9.78
N PRO A 34 20.01 -5.51 10.77
CA PRO A 34 19.67 -5.60 12.18
C PRO A 34 18.87 -4.37 12.62
N VAL A 35 17.72 -4.63 13.23
CA VAL A 35 16.71 -3.66 13.67
C VAL A 35 17.12 -2.93 14.95
N THR A 36 18.42 -2.74 15.19
CA THR A 36 18.96 -2.24 16.48
C THR A 36 19.29 -0.74 16.51
N LEU A 37 18.82 0.06 15.54
CA LEU A 37 18.85 1.52 15.60
C LEU A 37 17.46 2.15 15.38
N LEU A 38 16.43 1.60 16.01
CA LEU A 38 15.07 2.15 15.98
C LEU A 38 14.71 2.98 17.22
N SER A 39 15.68 3.54 17.96
CA SER A 39 15.35 4.42 19.09
C SER A 39 15.07 5.87 18.67
N THR A 40 15.38 6.27 17.43
CA THR A 40 15.02 7.62 16.96
C THR A 40 14.88 7.62 15.43
N ILE A 41 13.72 7.18 14.94
CA ILE A 41 13.33 7.48 13.56
C ILE A 41 13.31 9.01 13.44
N GLU A 42 14.00 9.54 12.43
CA GLU A 42 14.02 10.96 12.15
C GLU A 42 12.56 11.48 12.01
N PRO A 43 12.20 12.58 12.71
CA PRO A 43 10.80 12.99 12.85
C PRO A 43 10.16 13.35 11.52
N SER A 44 10.90 13.87 10.53
CA SER A 44 10.37 14.18 9.20
C SER A 44 9.98 12.91 8.43
N LEU A 45 10.79 11.85 8.50
CA LEU A 45 10.49 10.54 7.92
C LEU A 45 9.28 9.89 8.59
N ARG A 46 9.15 10.06 9.91
CA ARG A 46 7.97 9.61 10.65
C ARG A 46 6.70 10.32 10.16
N ILE A 47 6.74 11.64 9.99
CA ILE A 47 5.62 12.44 9.47
C ILE A 47 5.25 12.00 8.04
N LEU A 48 6.26 11.78 7.20
CA LEU A 48 6.05 11.29 5.83
C LEU A 48 5.32 9.94 5.84
N ALA A 49 5.79 8.99 6.66
CA ALA A 49 5.15 7.68 6.79
C ALA A 49 3.70 7.79 7.34
N MET A 50 3.47 8.64 8.35
CA MET A 50 2.13 8.88 8.91
C MET A 50 1.16 9.44 7.86
N LYS A 51 1.63 10.38 7.03
CA LYS A 51 0.82 10.96 5.94
C LYS A 51 0.33 9.91 4.96
N TYR A 52 1.12 8.90 4.62
CA TYR A 52 0.70 7.85 3.68
C TYR A 52 -0.08 6.70 4.35
N ASN A 53 0.24 6.35 5.60
CA ASN A 53 -0.25 5.11 6.21
C ASN A 53 -1.33 5.32 7.29
N CYS A 54 -1.24 6.39 8.06
CA CYS A 54 -2.03 6.60 9.28
C CYS A 54 -3.11 7.68 9.10
N ASP A 55 -2.83 8.73 8.34
CA ASP A 55 -3.78 9.83 8.06
C ASP A 55 -4.69 9.48 6.88
N LYS A 56 -5.66 8.60 7.16
CA LYS A 56 -6.65 8.13 6.19
C LYS A 56 -8.03 8.07 6.82
N MET A 57 -9.04 8.29 6.00
CA MET A 57 -10.43 8.01 6.36
C MET A 57 -10.80 6.61 5.88
N ILE A 58 -11.67 5.96 6.63
CA ILE A 58 -12.19 4.63 6.34
C ILE A 58 -13.71 4.72 6.24
N CYS A 59 -14.29 4.11 5.22
CA CYS A 59 -15.76 4.01 5.13
C CYS A 59 -16.27 2.88 6.03
N ARG A 60 -17.38 3.11 6.74
CA ARG A 60 -17.98 2.12 7.66
C ARG A 60 -18.59 0.91 6.94
N LYS A 61 -19.08 1.10 5.71
CA LYS A 61 -19.72 0.03 4.94
C LYS A 61 -18.72 -0.81 4.16
N CYS A 62 -17.78 -0.16 3.47
CA CYS A 62 -16.89 -0.84 2.52
C CYS A 62 -15.45 -1.02 3.00
N TYR A 63 -15.09 -0.42 4.14
CA TYR A 63 -13.73 -0.42 4.71
C TYR A 63 -12.63 0.06 3.75
N ALA A 64 -13.00 0.80 2.70
CA ALA A 64 -12.04 1.38 1.77
C ALA A 64 -11.16 2.43 2.47
N ARG A 65 -9.90 2.56 2.05
CA ARG A 65 -9.00 3.65 2.44
C ARG A 65 -9.24 4.87 1.57
N LEU A 66 -9.52 6.01 2.19
CA LEU A 66 -9.78 7.30 1.54
C LEU A 66 -8.81 8.39 2.00
N HIS A 67 -8.74 9.46 1.21
CA HIS A 67 -8.01 10.66 1.58
C HIS A 67 -8.64 11.31 2.83
N PRO A 68 -7.84 12.01 3.67
CA PRO A 68 -8.31 12.58 4.93
C PRO A 68 -9.34 13.71 4.79
N ARG A 69 -9.49 14.27 3.58
CA ARG A 69 -10.47 15.34 3.28
C ARG A 69 -11.70 14.81 2.54
N ALA A 70 -11.88 13.49 2.46
CA ALA A 70 -12.97 12.88 1.70
C ALA A 70 -14.26 13.00 2.50
N THR A 71 -15.30 13.54 1.88
CA THR A 71 -16.65 13.55 2.47
C THR A 71 -17.45 12.30 2.07
N ASN A 72 -17.23 11.82 0.85
CA ASN A 72 -17.99 10.71 0.26
C ASN A 72 -17.06 9.55 -0.12
N CYS A 73 -17.59 8.32 -0.08
CA CYS A 73 -16.80 7.16 -0.48
C CYS A 73 -16.60 7.09 -2.01
N ARG A 74 -15.40 6.73 -2.48
CA ARG A 74 -15.10 6.56 -3.93
C ARG A 74 -15.75 5.29 -4.53
N LYS A 75 -16.08 4.28 -3.71
CA LYS A 75 -16.51 2.97 -4.22
C LYS A 75 -18.02 2.93 -4.48
N THR A 76 -18.40 2.46 -5.67
CA THR A 76 -19.79 2.26 -6.09
C THR A 76 -20.53 1.24 -5.23
N LYS A 77 -19.84 0.18 -4.76
CA LYS A 77 -20.44 -0.89 -3.93
C LYS A 77 -21.12 -0.43 -2.64
N CYS A 78 -20.72 0.74 -2.11
CA CYS A 78 -21.33 1.34 -0.93
C CYS A 78 -22.21 2.56 -1.25
N GLY A 79 -22.59 2.74 -2.53
CA GLY A 79 -23.46 3.84 -2.99
C GLY A 79 -22.91 5.22 -2.67
N HIS A 80 -21.57 5.41 -2.71
CA HIS A 80 -20.92 6.69 -2.39
C HIS A 80 -21.27 7.29 -1.03
N THR A 81 -21.60 6.45 -0.05
CA THR A 81 -22.01 6.90 1.29
C THR A 81 -21.03 7.83 2.00
N ASN A 82 -21.59 8.70 2.84
CA ASN A 82 -20.88 9.73 3.61
C ASN A 82 -20.56 9.27 5.05
N ASN A 83 -20.90 8.02 5.37
CA ASN A 83 -20.66 7.41 6.69
C ASN A 83 -19.20 6.98 6.81
N LEU A 84 -18.32 7.97 6.93
CA LEU A 84 -16.89 7.80 7.07
C LEU A 84 -16.46 7.89 8.54
N ARG A 85 -15.29 7.33 8.85
CA ARG A 85 -14.63 7.47 10.15
C ARG A 85 -13.12 7.66 9.96
N PRO A 86 -12.43 8.34 10.89
CA PRO A 86 -10.98 8.35 10.88
C PRO A 86 -10.41 6.95 11.15
N LYS A 87 -9.26 6.63 10.54
CA LYS A 87 -8.49 5.44 10.88
C LYS A 87 -7.99 5.57 12.32
N LYS A 88 -8.06 4.46 13.07
CA LYS A 88 -7.60 4.43 14.46
C LYS A 88 -6.09 4.70 14.48
N LYS A 89 -5.66 5.59 15.38
CA LYS A 89 -4.25 5.88 15.59
C LYS A 89 -3.62 4.75 16.42
N ILE A 90 -2.37 4.46 16.12
CA ILE A 90 -1.54 3.59 16.95
C ILE A 90 -1.23 4.41 18.21
N LYS A 91 -1.38 3.78 19.38
CA LYS A 91 -0.91 4.37 20.64
C LYS A 91 0.57 4.06 20.70
N ASP A 92 1.39 5.09 20.83
CA ASP A 92 2.81 4.93 21.11
C ASP A 92 3.02 4.56 22.58
#